data_AF-A0A7S1L779-F1
#
_entry.id   AF-A0A7S1L779-F1
#
_cell.length_a   1.000
_cell.length_b   1.000
_cell.length_c   1.000
_cell.angle_alpha   90.00
_cell.angle_beta   90.00
_cell.angle_gamma   90.00
#
_symmetry.space_group_name_H-M   'P 1'
#
loop_
_entity.id
_entity.type
_entity.pdbx_description
1 polymer ?
#
loop_
_entity_poly.entity_id
_entity_poly.type
_entity_poly.pdbx_seq_one_letter_code
_entity_poly.pdbx_strand_id
1 'polypeptide(L)'
;MSVAAQSIGGSSVSRARSTGGYRTVNRNANADIDETLFGGHDRTAQRRDNGKEITIVGKDTVQVRKKFDRNSNPTNGKQDAVIICASELNRLRDNAKLLTREEEILQKQRQEELYAERMAKSVARKEKIRQMEEERKKNAMLLDQSEKSGRAQKNSVLERAKQMLDEDMDDVKHMNQMMLYSKIVTIRDAQIQEKRNVQAEKEEEERQLDAMMEIERLKALKMYEVREKERLESQRSGAKVIIEQIKDRQGQRMRAEEQRDQERSFILKQIEALKAEEVEQQVQKKMAAERLMQEVNTANSAAMKIKEEKMLAEKLEEQKVIEYQDHKELRERQLEEEKVRIAQEKEKETAKLRAMQEKAQDKAAEMDALRAKRAMEAAERNARTKERMEKERLESINQELTHARRQQQSEKERRLAEQAKYERDEFERIIEVQLQQEEAERCRQGEEKHMRVDHSKELRGQIAAREEKAYQERRDFLEEGNSVRAQISGERKKLEKIKVRKIDELKKSGVPEKYWAELARKKISI
;
A
#
# COMPACT_ATOMS: atom_id res chain seq x y z
N MET A 1 -32.28 6.54 -19.39
CA MET A 1 -32.74 6.24 -18.02
C MET A 1 -31.52 6.21 -17.12
N SER A 2 -31.64 6.88 -15.98
CA SER A 2 -30.80 6.84 -14.79
C SER A 2 -29.34 7.27 -14.88
N VAL A 3 -29.20 8.55 -14.56
CA VAL A 3 -28.05 9.26 -14.02
C VAL A 3 -27.58 8.58 -12.72
N ALA A 4 -26.28 8.33 -12.59
CA ALA A 4 -25.64 8.09 -11.29
C ALA A 4 -24.18 8.58 -11.33
N ALA A 5 -24.02 9.87 -11.04
CA ALA A 5 -22.74 10.44 -10.65
C ALA A 5 -22.61 10.29 -9.12
N GLN A 6 -21.55 9.65 -8.65
CA GLN A 6 -21.15 9.67 -7.25
C GLN A 6 -19.79 10.34 -7.13
N SER A 7 -19.83 11.55 -6.58
CA SER A 7 -18.71 12.32 -6.07
C SER A 7 -18.31 11.79 -4.69
N ILE A 8 -17.02 11.49 -4.49
CA ILE A 8 -16.45 11.31 -3.14
C ILE A 8 -15.47 12.45 -2.91
N GLY A 9 -15.82 13.28 -1.92
CA GLY A 9 -15.10 14.48 -1.52
C GLY A 9 -13.82 14.18 -0.74
N GLY A 10 -12.83 15.03 -0.96
CA GLY A 10 -11.63 15.12 -0.14
C GLY A 10 -11.91 15.86 1.16
N SER A 11 -11.38 15.32 2.25
CA SER A 11 -11.37 15.96 3.58
C SER A 11 -10.05 16.71 3.76
N SER A 12 -10.03 17.99 3.43
CA SER A 12 -8.94 18.90 3.76
C SER A 12 -9.21 19.60 5.09
N VAL A 13 -8.25 19.48 6.01
CA VAL A 13 -8.15 20.17 7.29
C VAL A 13 -8.02 21.68 7.07
N SER A 14 -9.04 22.44 7.44
CA SER A 14 -9.01 23.90 7.43
C SER A 14 -8.54 24.44 8.78
N ARG A 15 -7.28 24.89 8.85
CA ARG A 15 -6.71 25.68 9.96
C ARG A 15 -6.85 27.17 9.60
N ALA A 16 -7.82 27.84 10.19
CA ALA A 16 -8.09 29.26 9.93
C ALA A 16 -7.01 30.15 10.56
N ARG A 17 -6.44 31.06 9.75
CA ARG A 17 -5.76 32.28 10.18
C ARG A 17 -6.80 33.40 10.29
N SER A 18 -6.77 34.14 11.39
CA SER A 18 -7.48 35.41 11.55
C SER A 18 -6.62 36.36 12.39
N THR A 19 -6.12 37.42 11.76
CA THR A 19 -5.56 38.61 12.40
C THR A 19 -6.60 39.73 12.40
N GLY A 20 -6.73 40.41 13.54
CA GLY A 20 -7.12 41.82 13.62
C GLY A 20 -8.53 42.14 14.12
N GLY A 21 -8.61 42.90 15.21
CA GLY A 21 -9.68 43.88 15.41
C GLY A 21 -10.48 43.82 16.71
N TYR A 22 -10.10 44.70 17.65
CA TYR A 22 -10.93 45.37 18.67
C TYR A 22 -11.70 44.53 19.71
N ARG A 23 -11.18 44.54 20.94
CA ARG A 23 -11.88 44.15 22.17
C ARG A 23 -12.87 45.25 22.56
N THR A 24 -14.15 44.92 22.50
CA THR A 24 -15.20 45.52 23.33
C THR A 24 -15.86 44.39 24.10
N VAL A 25 -15.68 44.37 25.42
CA VAL A 25 -16.50 43.54 26.31
C VAL A 25 -16.95 44.46 27.44
N ASN A 26 -18.23 44.82 27.39
CA ASN A 26 -18.96 45.13 28.60
C ASN A 26 -20.28 44.36 28.52
N ARG A 27 -20.51 43.46 29.49
CA ARG A 27 -21.82 43.15 30.04
C ARG A 27 -21.67 42.29 31.29
N ASN A 28 -22.09 42.92 32.40
CA ASN A 28 -22.65 42.34 33.62
C ASN A 28 -21.67 41.61 34.53
N ALA A 29 -21.74 41.68 35.85
CA ALA A 29 -22.46 42.50 36.81
C ALA A 29 -21.87 42.11 38.18
N ASN A 30 -21.92 43.02 39.15
CA ASN A 30 -21.58 42.82 40.56
C ASN A 30 -20.09 42.84 40.93
N ALA A 31 -19.61 44.03 41.29
CA ALA A 31 -18.73 44.24 42.44
C ALA A 31 -18.67 45.74 42.71
N ASP A 32 -19.56 46.23 43.59
CA ASP A 32 -19.49 47.58 44.13
C ASP A 32 -18.18 47.73 44.91
N ILE A 33 -17.24 48.46 44.32
CA ILE A 33 -16.03 48.97 44.96
C ILE A 33 -16.33 50.44 45.24
N ASP A 34 -16.42 50.76 46.53
CA ASP A 34 -16.76 52.07 47.09
C ASP A 34 -15.62 53.08 46.86
N GLU A 35 -15.83 54.02 45.93
CA GLU A 35 -14.97 55.18 45.68
C GLU A 35 -15.38 56.37 46.55
N THR A 36 -15.10 56.31 47.85
CA THR A 36 -15.21 57.49 48.72
C THR A 36 -13.95 57.73 49.57
N LEU A 37 -12.77 57.60 48.94
CA LEU A 37 -11.46 57.86 49.58
C LEU A 37 -10.91 59.29 49.39
N PHE A 38 -11.60 60.22 48.72
CA PHE A 38 -11.18 61.62 48.67
C PHE A 38 -12.41 62.55 48.64
N GLY A 39 -12.56 63.38 49.67
CA GLY A 39 -13.81 64.06 50.00
C GLY A 39 -14.08 65.43 49.36
N GLY A 40 -15.23 65.98 49.76
CA GLY A 40 -15.72 67.36 49.56
C GLY A 40 -16.94 67.41 48.64
N HIS A 41 -18.07 68.09 48.91
CA HIS A 41 -18.49 69.05 49.93
C HIS A 41 -20.04 69.16 49.85
N ASP A 42 -20.68 69.61 50.95
CA ASP A 42 -22.01 70.27 51.02
C ASP A 42 -23.25 69.41 50.61
N ARG A 43 -24.40 69.40 51.31
CA ARG A 43 -25.03 70.31 52.27
C ARG A 43 -26.24 69.60 52.91
N THR A 44 -26.69 70.14 54.05
CA THR A 44 -28.01 69.99 54.71
C THR A 44 -28.39 68.64 55.35
N ALA A 45 -28.16 68.51 56.66
CA ALA A 45 -29.11 67.88 57.58
C ALA A 45 -28.91 68.40 59.02
N GLN A 46 -30.02 68.72 59.68
CA GLN A 46 -30.11 69.46 60.95
C GLN A 46 -29.41 68.76 62.12
N ARG A 47 -28.50 69.48 62.80
CA ARG A 47 -28.00 69.08 64.13
C ARG A 47 -29.05 69.38 65.19
N ARG A 48 -29.51 68.34 65.90
CA ARG A 48 -30.17 68.50 67.21
C ARG A 48 -29.10 68.84 68.24
N ASP A 49 -29.21 70.03 68.80
CA ASP A 49 -28.35 70.58 69.84
C ASP A 49 -28.59 69.84 71.17
N ASN A 50 -27.60 69.05 71.60
CA ASN A 50 -27.60 68.40 72.91
C ASN A 50 -26.69 69.21 73.84
N GLY A 51 -27.26 70.22 74.49
CA GLY A 51 -26.60 71.18 75.37
C GLY A 51 -25.64 70.59 76.40
N LYS A 52 -24.39 70.38 75.99
CA LYS A 52 -23.23 70.02 76.82
C LYS A 52 -22.03 70.82 76.33
N GLU A 53 -21.43 71.58 77.23
CA GLU A 53 -20.23 72.37 76.98
C GLU A 53 -19.02 71.59 77.52
N ILE A 54 -18.01 71.37 76.68
CA ILE A 54 -16.78 70.65 77.04
C ILE A 54 -15.66 71.69 77.14
N THR A 55 -15.11 71.88 78.33
CA THR A 55 -13.92 72.70 78.55
C THR A 55 -12.74 71.80 78.93
N ILE A 56 -11.66 71.88 78.17
CA ILE A 56 -10.39 71.15 78.42
C ILE A 56 -9.58 71.94 79.45
N VAL A 57 -9.26 71.32 80.58
CA VAL A 57 -8.33 71.89 81.58
C VAL A 57 -7.19 70.89 81.78
N GLY A 58 -6.17 70.97 80.93
CA GLY A 58 -4.95 70.16 81.03
C GLY A 58 -4.91 68.88 80.18
N LYS A 59 -3.72 68.27 80.09
CA LYS A 59 -3.35 67.33 79.02
C LYS A 59 -4.04 65.95 79.07
N ASP A 60 -4.68 65.56 80.18
CA ASP A 60 -5.31 64.22 80.32
C ASP A 60 -6.56 64.13 81.24
N THR A 61 -7.38 65.18 81.39
CA THR A 61 -8.70 65.04 82.08
C THR A 61 -9.82 65.86 81.44
N VAL A 62 -11.00 65.24 81.26
CA VAL A 62 -12.22 65.89 80.73
C VAL A 62 -13.36 65.74 81.74
N GLN A 63 -13.89 66.87 82.24
CA GLN A 63 -15.09 66.88 83.08
C GLN A 63 -16.33 67.28 82.24
N VAL A 64 -17.42 66.50 82.35
CA VAL A 64 -18.71 66.80 81.72
C VAL A 64 -19.72 67.17 82.82
N ARG A 65 -20.20 68.42 82.83
CA ARG A 65 -21.32 68.86 83.70
C ARG A 65 -22.62 69.00 82.90
N LYS A 66 -23.74 68.69 83.55
CA LYS A 66 -25.11 68.85 83.03
C LYS A 66 -25.68 70.18 83.57
N LYS A 67 -26.23 71.04 82.70
CA LYS A 67 -26.85 72.31 83.11
C LYS A 67 -28.12 72.03 83.95
N PHE A 68 -28.25 72.72 85.08
CA PHE A 68 -29.50 72.88 85.84
C PHE A 68 -29.97 74.31 85.62
N ASP A 69 -31.23 74.47 85.23
CA ASP A 69 -31.86 75.76 84.97
C ASP A 69 -32.06 76.55 86.27
N ARG A 70 -31.49 77.76 86.30
CA ARG A 70 -31.74 78.79 87.30
C ARG A 70 -32.77 79.77 86.72
N ASN A 71 -34.00 79.74 87.21
CA ASN A 71 -34.77 80.93 87.58
C ASN A 71 -36.21 80.61 87.97
N SER A 72 -36.52 80.70 89.27
CA SER A 72 -37.73 81.35 89.74
C SER A 72 -37.46 81.94 91.13
N ASN A 73 -37.31 83.25 91.18
CA ASN A 73 -37.40 84.09 92.39
C ASN A 73 -38.74 84.86 92.28
N PRO A 74 -39.22 85.62 93.29
CA PRO A 74 -38.81 85.79 94.69
C PRO A 74 -40.03 85.58 95.64
N THR A 75 -39.99 85.62 96.98
CA THR A 75 -39.92 86.81 97.85
C THR A 75 -40.08 86.43 99.34
N ASN A 76 -39.33 87.12 100.22
CA ASN A 76 -39.63 87.59 101.59
C ASN A 76 -40.14 86.64 102.70
N GLY A 77 -39.25 86.34 103.67
CA GLY A 77 -39.31 86.86 105.05
C GLY A 77 -40.26 86.25 106.10
N LYS A 78 -39.64 85.62 107.12
CA LYS A 78 -40.03 85.39 108.56
C LYS A 78 -40.65 84.04 109.01
N GLN A 79 -39.88 83.37 109.89
CA GLN A 79 -40.18 82.59 111.12
C GLN A 79 -41.27 81.47 111.19
N ASP A 80 -40.82 80.32 111.72
CA ASP A 80 -41.45 79.15 112.37
C ASP A 80 -42.99 78.92 112.33
N ALA A 81 -43.38 77.80 111.70
CA ALA A 81 -44.42 76.86 112.16
C ALA A 81 -44.36 75.56 111.32
N VAL A 82 -44.21 74.39 111.96
CA VAL A 82 -44.23 73.07 111.29
C VAL A 82 -45.70 72.67 111.04
N ILE A 83 -46.11 72.69 109.77
CA ILE A 83 -47.43 72.22 109.32
C ILE A 83 -47.23 70.79 108.80
N ILE A 84 -47.69 69.78 109.56
CA ILE A 84 -47.67 68.38 109.10
C ILE A 84 -48.74 68.22 108.00
N CYS A 85 -48.31 67.78 106.82
CA CYS A 85 -49.15 67.56 105.65
C CYS A 85 -50.08 66.36 105.82
N ALA A 86 -51.25 66.39 105.18
CA ALA A 86 -52.23 65.29 105.21
C ALA A 86 -51.63 63.92 104.82
N SER A 87 -50.59 63.91 103.99
CA SER A 87 -49.83 62.71 103.65
C SER A 87 -49.10 62.09 104.85
N GLU A 88 -48.54 62.91 105.74
CA GLU A 88 -47.88 62.42 106.96
C GLU A 88 -48.89 62.01 108.03
N LEU A 89 -50.02 62.71 108.12
CA LEU A 89 -51.12 62.34 109.01
C LEU A 89 -51.74 60.99 108.57
N ASN A 90 -51.95 60.80 107.26
CA ASN A 90 -52.45 59.54 106.73
C ASN A 90 -51.43 58.41 106.90
N ARG A 91 -50.14 58.67 106.69
CA ARG A 91 -49.06 57.70 106.98
C ARG A 91 -49.06 57.26 108.45
N LEU A 92 -49.28 58.19 109.38
CA LEU A 92 -49.40 57.87 110.82
C LEU A 92 -50.68 57.08 111.14
N ARG A 93 -51.80 57.37 110.46
CA ARG A 93 -53.04 56.58 110.59
C ARG A 93 -52.92 55.17 110.03
N ASP A 94 -52.31 55.02 108.87
CA ASP A 94 -52.16 53.72 108.21
C ASP A 94 -51.18 52.82 108.98
N ASN A 95 -50.13 53.39 109.58
CA ASN A 95 -49.23 52.68 110.49
C ASN A 95 -49.86 52.33 111.86
N ALA A 96 -50.95 53.00 112.25
CA ALA A 96 -51.64 52.76 113.51
C ALA A 96 -52.71 51.66 113.44
N LYS A 97 -53.05 51.18 112.24
CA LYS A 97 -53.91 50.00 112.07
C LYS A 97 -53.10 48.74 112.37
N LEU A 98 -53.51 47.98 113.39
CA LEU A 98 -53.01 46.64 113.66
C LEU A 98 -53.53 45.69 112.56
N LEU A 99 -52.71 45.43 111.54
CA LEU A 99 -53.01 44.41 110.53
C LEU A 99 -52.92 43.01 111.14
N THR A 100 -53.78 42.10 110.69
CA THR A 100 -53.71 40.69 111.05
C THR A 100 -52.54 40.02 110.32
N ARG A 101 -51.96 38.97 110.93
CA ARG A 101 -50.75 38.28 110.45
C ARG A 101 -50.85 37.76 109.01
N GLU A 102 -52.06 37.49 108.52
CA GLU A 102 -52.30 37.01 107.15
C GLU A 102 -52.24 38.14 106.10
N GLU A 103 -52.70 39.34 106.43
CA GLU A 103 -52.64 40.50 105.51
C GLU A 103 -51.22 41.04 105.36
N GLU A 104 -50.39 40.93 106.41
CA GLU A 104 -48.98 41.31 106.41
C GLU A 104 -48.14 40.44 105.45
N ILE A 105 -48.45 39.13 105.37
CA ILE A 105 -47.76 38.20 104.47
C ILE A 105 -48.07 38.50 103.00
N LEU A 106 -49.34 38.77 102.67
CA LEU A 106 -49.76 39.09 101.30
C LEU A 106 -49.16 40.40 100.80
N GLN A 107 -49.08 41.41 101.67
CA GLN A 107 -48.48 42.69 101.31
C GLN A 107 -46.97 42.57 101.11
N LYS A 108 -46.30 41.74 101.91
CA LYS A 108 -44.87 41.45 101.77
C LYS A 108 -44.56 40.68 100.49
N GLN A 109 -45.34 39.65 100.14
CA GLN A 109 -45.17 38.90 98.89
C GLN A 109 -45.32 39.78 97.65
N ARG A 110 -46.33 40.66 97.63
CA ARG A 110 -46.55 41.57 96.49
C ARG A 110 -45.43 42.61 96.34
N GLN A 111 -44.82 43.04 97.45
CA GLN A 111 -43.64 43.90 97.44
C GLN A 111 -42.39 43.16 96.96
N GLU A 112 -42.21 41.90 97.36
CA GLU A 112 -41.09 41.06 96.93
C GLU A 112 -41.14 40.78 95.43
N GLU A 113 -42.31 40.50 94.85
CA GLU A 113 -42.48 40.30 93.40
C GLU A 113 -42.14 41.56 92.59
N LEU A 114 -42.65 42.73 93.00
CA LEU A 114 -42.34 44.01 92.33
C LEU A 114 -40.85 44.37 92.46
N TYR A 115 -40.22 44.02 93.58
CA TYR A 115 -38.78 44.20 93.78
C TYR A 115 -37.96 43.25 92.89
N ALA A 116 -38.37 41.98 92.78
CA ALA A 116 -37.75 41.00 91.92
C ALA A 116 -37.80 41.40 90.43
N GLU A 117 -38.94 41.91 89.95
CA GLU A 117 -39.08 42.34 88.56
C GLU A 117 -38.18 43.56 88.24
N ARG A 118 -38.05 44.52 89.18
CA ARG A 118 -37.12 45.65 89.05
C ARG A 118 -35.66 45.20 89.06
N MET A 119 -35.32 44.23 89.90
CA MET A 119 -33.97 43.66 89.96
C MET A 119 -33.62 42.92 88.66
N ALA A 120 -34.54 42.13 88.11
CA ALA A 120 -34.33 41.44 86.83
C ALA A 120 -34.04 42.41 85.67
N LYS A 121 -34.80 43.51 85.55
CA LYS A 121 -34.57 44.55 84.52
C LYS A 121 -33.22 45.26 84.71
N SER A 122 -32.77 45.44 85.96
CA SER A 122 -31.46 46.03 86.27
C SER A 122 -30.30 45.08 85.93
N VAL A 123 -30.44 43.79 86.23
CA VAL A 123 -29.45 42.75 85.90
C VAL A 123 -29.29 42.61 84.39
N ALA A 124 -30.39 42.53 83.63
CA ALA A 124 -30.34 42.46 82.17
C ALA A 124 -29.65 43.68 81.53
N ARG A 125 -29.82 44.87 82.12
CA ARG A 125 -29.12 46.08 81.65
C ARG A 125 -27.62 46.06 81.97
N LYS A 126 -27.23 45.58 83.15
CA LYS A 126 -25.82 45.40 83.54
C LYS A 126 -25.12 44.36 82.67
N GLU A 127 -25.81 43.27 82.34
CA GLU A 127 -25.27 42.20 81.51
C GLU A 127 -25.03 42.67 80.06
N LYS A 128 -25.93 43.47 79.50
CA LYS A 128 -25.75 44.09 78.17
C LYS A 128 -24.58 45.08 78.12
N ILE A 129 -24.32 45.81 79.22
CA ILE A 129 -23.14 46.70 79.33
C ILE A 129 -21.85 45.86 79.43
N ARG A 130 -21.87 44.78 80.20
CA ARG A 130 -20.72 43.86 80.34
C ARG A 130 -20.35 43.23 78.99
N GLN A 131 -21.34 42.81 78.20
CA GLN A 131 -21.11 42.29 76.84
C GLN A 131 -20.47 43.34 75.91
N MET A 132 -20.96 44.59 75.93
CA MET A 132 -20.34 45.67 75.13
C MET A 132 -18.92 46.05 75.61
N GLU A 133 -18.63 45.94 76.91
CA GLU A 133 -17.26 46.12 77.43
C GLU A 133 -16.33 44.98 77.03
N GLU A 134 -16.80 43.72 77.06
CA GLU A 134 -16.04 42.57 76.57
C GLU A 134 -15.77 42.66 75.07
N GLU A 135 -16.74 43.14 74.27
CA GLU A 135 -16.55 43.41 72.84
C GLU A 135 -15.55 44.55 72.60
N ARG A 136 -15.60 45.64 73.38
CA ARG A 136 -14.57 46.70 73.32
C ARG A 136 -13.19 46.18 73.69
N LYS A 137 -13.09 45.32 74.70
CA LYS A 137 -11.82 44.73 75.14
C LYS A 137 -11.26 43.76 74.09
N LYS A 138 -12.11 42.95 73.44
CA LYS A 138 -11.74 42.11 72.30
C LYS A 138 -11.28 42.94 71.09
N ASN A 139 -11.98 44.02 70.78
CA ASN A 139 -11.62 44.92 69.67
C ASN A 139 -10.31 45.69 69.93
N ALA A 140 -10.03 46.08 71.17
CA ALA A 140 -8.73 46.65 71.55
C ALA A 140 -7.58 45.64 71.42
N MET A 141 -7.84 44.36 71.70
CA MET A 141 -6.86 43.27 71.54
C MET A 141 -6.62 42.88 70.07
N LEU A 142 -7.59 43.13 69.18
CA LEU A 142 -7.46 43.01 67.73
C LEU A 142 -6.60 44.13 67.11
N LEU A 143 -6.63 45.34 67.67
CA LEU A 143 -5.76 46.44 67.21
C LEU A 143 -4.26 46.16 67.48
N ASP A 144 -3.94 45.39 68.53
CA ASP A 144 -2.60 44.87 68.84
C ASP A 144 -2.14 43.72 67.91
N GLN A 145 -3.06 43.07 67.17
CA GLN A 145 -2.68 42.04 66.19
C GLN A 145 -2.04 42.62 64.93
N SER A 146 -2.39 43.86 64.56
CA SER A 146 -1.71 44.62 63.50
C SER A 146 -0.24 44.89 63.85
N GLU A 147 0.04 45.23 65.11
CA GLU A 147 1.39 45.43 65.64
C GLU A 147 2.19 44.10 65.69
N LYS A 148 1.54 42.98 66.06
CA LYS A 148 2.17 41.64 66.03
C LYS A 148 2.51 41.16 64.62
N SER A 149 1.68 41.45 63.63
CA SER A 149 1.97 41.16 62.22
C SER A 149 3.18 41.97 61.74
N GLY A 150 3.25 43.25 62.08
CA GLY A 150 4.42 44.09 61.80
C GLY A 150 5.69 43.61 62.54
N ARG A 151 5.57 43.07 63.75
CA ARG A 151 6.70 42.53 64.52
C ARG A 151 7.17 41.18 63.97
N ALA A 152 6.27 40.32 63.51
CA ALA A 152 6.62 39.06 62.84
C ALA A 152 7.32 39.32 61.50
N GLN A 153 6.83 40.29 60.71
CA GLN A 153 7.49 40.71 59.48
C GLN A 153 8.87 41.31 59.77
N LYS A 154 9.00 42.19 60.76
CA LYS A 154 10.29 42.75 61.18
C LYS A 154 11.25 41.66 61.66
N ASN A 155 10.78 40.68 62.43
CA ASN A 155 11.60 39.56 62.89
C ASN A 155 12.02 38.66 61.73
N SER A 156 11.14 38.37 60.76
CA SER A 156 11.48 37.60 59.55
C SER A 156 12.53 38.33 58.70
N VAL A 157 12.42 39.65 58.58
CA VAL A 157 13.43 40.47 57.88
C VAL A 157 14.76 40.47 58.63
N LEU A 158 14.74 40.58 59.96
CA LEU A 158 15.95 40.50 60.78
C LEU A 158 16.60 39.11 60.74
N GLU A 159 15.80 38.05 60.74
CA GLU A 159 16.27 36.67 60.62
C GLU A 159 16.85 36.41 59.23
N ARG A 160 16.21 36.92 58.16
CA ARG A 160 16.75 36.88 56.80
C ARG A 160 18.03 37.68 56.67
N ALA A 161 18.11 38.85 57.29
CA ALA A 161 19.33 39.66 57.30
C ALA A 161 20.46 38.92 58.05
N LYS A 162 20.15 38.23 59.14
CA LYS A 162 21.11 37.39 59.86
C LYS A 162 21.57 36.20 59.01
N GLN A 163 20.65 35.50 58.34
CA GLN A 163 20.97 34.42 57.41
C GLN A 163 21.87 34.89 56.26
N MET A 164 21.62 36.08 55.71
CA MET A 164 22.49 36.66 54.68
C MET A 164 23.90 36.94 55.20
N LEU A 165 24.03 37.42 56.44
CA LEU A 165 25.34 37.62 57.07
C LEU A 165 26.05 36.28 57.34
N ASP A 166 25.31 35.26 57.76
CA ASP A 166 25.83 33.91 57.99
C ASP A 166 26.25 33.25 56.65
N GLU A 167 25.48 33.45 55.56
CA GLU A 167 25.83 33.01 54.20
C GLU A 167 27.05 33.74 53.64
N ASP A 168 27.35 34.94 54.12
CA ASP A 168 28.52 35.71 53.71
C ASP A 168 29.84 35.23 54.33
N MET A 169 29.78 34.38 55.36
CA MET A 169 30.96 33.76 55.96
C MET A 169 31.67 32.82 54.98
N ASP A 170 33.00 32.84 54.93
CA ASP A 170 33.80 32.11 53.93
C ASP A 170 33.60 30.59 53.99
N ASP A 171 33.48 30.01 55.19
CA ASP A 171 33.21 28.56 55.35
C ASP A 171 31.84 28.18 54.81
N VAL A 172 30.82 29.03 54.99
CA VAL A 172 29.47 28.80 54.47
C VAL A 172 29.45 28.94 52.95
N LYS A 173 30.21 29.88 52.38
CA LYS A 173 30.44 29.97 50.93
C LYS A 173 31.12 28.71 50.38
N HIS A 174 32.09 28.15 51.09
CA HIS A 174 32.74 26.90 50.70
C HIS A 174 31.78 25.70 50.81
N MET A 175 30.97 25.62 51.86
CA MET A 175 29.91 24.61 51.99
C MET A 175 28.86 24.73 50.87
N ASN A 176 28.49 25.95 50.49
CA ASN A 176 27.59 26.21 49.37
C ASN A 176 28.21 25.77 48.03
N GLN A 177 29.53 25.95 47.85
CA GLN A 177 30.26 25.44 46.69
C GLN A 177 30.24 23.89 46.63
N MET A 178 30.49 23.23 47.76
CA MET A 178 30.42 21.76 47.89
C MET A 178 29.00 21.24 47.60
N MET A 179 27.97 21.92 48.12
CA MET A 179 26.57 21.59 47.88
C MET A 179 26.21 21.76 46.39
N LEU A 180 26.65 22.84 45.76
CA LEU A 180 26.43 23.09 44.33
C LEU A 180 27.12 22.01 43.48
N TYR A 181 28.37 21.67 43.80
CA TYR A 181 29.09 20.59 43.14
C TYR A 181 28.34 19.27 43.25
N SER A 182 27.88 18.90 44.46
CA SER A 182 27.08 17.69 44.69
C SER A 182 25.82 17.66 43.80
N LYS A 183 25.05 18.76 43.77
CA LYS A 183 23.86 18.89 42.89
C LYS A 183 24.21 18.71 41.42
N ILE A 184 25.29 19.33 40.96
CA ILE A 184 25.75 19.23 39.56
C ILE A 184 26.18 17.80 39.23
N VAL A 185 26.90 17.13 40.13
CA VAL A 185 27.34 15.74 39.94
C VAL A 185 26.14 14.81 39.88
N THR A 186 25.14 14.97 40.78
CA THR A 186 23.91 14.17 40.73
C THR A 186 23.16 14.32 39.40
N ILE A 187 23.05 15.55 38.89
CA ILE A 187 22.41 15.81 37.58
C ILE A 187 23.25 15.21 36.45
N ARG A 188 24.59 15.34 36.52
CA ARG A 188 25.49 14.75 35.52
C ARG A 188 25.38 13.23 35.49
N ASP A 189 25.32 12.57 36.64
CA ASP A 189 25.18 11.11 36.72
C ASP A 189 23.83 10.66 36.15
N ALA A 190 22.76 11.39 36.45
CA ALA A 190 21.45 11.16 35.84
C ALA A 190 21.49 11.34 34.31
N GLN A 191 22.14 12.39 33.80
CA GLN A 191 22.33 12.63 32.36
C GLN A 191 23.18 11.54 31.69
N ILE A 192 24.22 11.03 32.35
CA ILE A 192 25.04 9.92 31.85
C ILE A 192 24.19 8.65 31.76
N GLN A 193 23.36 8.38 32.78
CA GLN A 193 22.47 7.23 32.77
C GLN A 193 21.41 7.35 31.68
N GLU A 194 20.79 8.52 31.52
CA GLU A 194 19.85 8.81 30.44
C GLU A 194 20.51 8.61 29.07
N LYS A 195 21.71 9.14 28.87
CA LYS A 195 22.47 8.96 27.63
C LYS A 195 22.77 7.48 27.33
N ARG A 196 23.09 6.68 28.35
CA ARG A 196 23.28 5.23 28.21
C ARG A 196 21.98 4.52 27.81
N ASN A 197 20.86 4.88 28.41
CA ASN A 197 19.55 4.31 28.06
C ASN A 197 19.17 4.66 26.61
N VAL A 198 19.31 5.94 26.21
CA VAL A 198 19.05 6.37 24.83
C VAL A 198 19.95 5.66 23.83
N GLN A 199 21.22 5.41 24.18
CA GLN A 199 22.14 4.65 23.33
C GLN A 199 21.71 3.18 23.21
N ALA A 200 21.31 2.55 24.31
CA ALA A 200 20.80 1.17 24.30
C ALA A 200 19.50 1.03 23.49
N GLU A 201 18.57 1.99 23.62
CA GLU A 201 17.33 2.02 22.81
C GLU A 201 17.65 2.15 21.32
N LYS A 202 18.58 3.04 20.93
CA LYS A 202 19.02 3.15 19.53
C LYS A 202 19.65 1.86 19.01
N GLU A 203 20.48 1.20 19.81
CA GLU A 203 21.08 -0.09 19.43
C GLU A 203 20.05 -1.22 19.33
N GLU A 204 18.94 -1.15 20.08
CA GLU A 204 17.80 -2.07 19.91
C GLU A 204 17.00 -1.75 18.65
N GLU A 205 16.74 -0.48 18.36
CA GLU A 205 16.08 -0.05 17.13
C GLU A 205 16.88 -0.44 15.88
N GLU A 206 18.20 -0.22 15.88
CA GLU A 206 19.10 -0.67 14.80
C GLU A 206 19.05 -2.18 14.63
N ARG A 207 19.10 -2.96 15.72
CA ARG A 207 18.93 -4.43 15.66
C ARG A 207 17.57 -4.84 15.11
N GLN A 208 16.50 -4.13 15.44
CA GLN A 208 15.16 -4.40 14.90
C GLN A 208 15.09 -4.10 13.40
N LEU A 209 15.71 -3.01 12.94
CA LEU A 209 15.79 -2.65 11.53
C LEU A 209 16.62 -3.68 10.74
N ASP A 210 17.76 -4.10 11.26
CA ASP A 210 18.59 -5.16 10.65
C ASP A 210 17.83 -6.48 10.54
N ALA A 211 17.09 -6.85 11.59
CA ALA A 211 16.22 -8.03 11.56
C ALA A 211 15.09 -7.89 10.53
N MET A 212 14.48 -6.71 10.40
CA MET A 212 13.46 -6.44 9.39
C MET A 212 14.04 -6.54 7.97
N MET A 213 15.23 -5.99 7.73
CA MET A 213 15.94 -6.12 6.45
C MET A 213 16.28 -7.57 6.11
N GLU A 214 16.74 -8.36 7.09
CA GLU A 214 17.02 -9.78 6.88
C GLU A 214 15.74 -10.58 6.60
N ILE A 215 14.63 -10.26 7.26
CA ILE A 215 13.33 -10.86 6.98
C ILE A 215 12.88 -10.54 5.54
N GLU A 216 13.03 -9.30 5.08
CA GLU A 216 12.73 -8.93 3.69
C GLU A 216 13.64 -9.65 2.69
N ARG A 217 14.94 -9.74 2.99
CA ARG A 217 15.91 -10.49 2.18
C ARG A 217 15.51 -11.96 2.06
N LEU A 218 15.17 -12.61 3.18
CA LEU A 218 14.72 -14.01 3.21
C LEU A 218 13.39 -14.20 2.48
N LYS A 219 12.45 -13.26 2.61
CA LYS A 219 11.19 -13.28 1.84
C LYS A 219 11.46 -13.19 0.35
N ALA A 220 12.34 -12.28 -0.09
CA ALA A 220 12.71 -12.15 -1.50
C ALA A 220 13.36 -13.44 -2.03
N LEU A 221 14.31 -14.02 -1.29
CA LEU A 221 14.92 -15.30 -1.64
C LEU A 221 13.89 -16.43 -1.75
N LYS A 222 12.95 -16.51 -0.79
CA LYS A 222 11.87 -17.50 -0.81
C LYS A 222 10.95 -17.31 -2.02
N MET A 223 10.63 -16.07 -2.41
CA MET A 223 9.85 -15.78 -3.62
C MET A 223 10.58 -16.24 -4.89
N TYR A 224 11.91 -16.05 -4.97
CA TYR A 224 12.70 -16.59 -6.08
C TYR A 224 12.74 -18.13 -6.08
N GLU A 225 12.89 -18.75 -4.91
CA GLU A 225 12.90 -20.21 -4.79
C GLU A 225 11.56 -20.83 -5.21
N VAL A 226 10.43 -20.22 -4.81
CA VAL A 226 9.08 -20.65 -5.23
C VAL A 226 8.94 -20.56 -6.75
N ARG A 227 9.34 -19.43 -7.35
CA ARG A 227 9.29 -19.26 -8.81
C ARG A 227 10.16 -20.29 -9.54
N GLU A 228 11.33 -20.62 -9.01
CA GLU A 228 12.20 -21.63 -9.62
C GLU A 228 11.62 -23.05 -9.47
N LYS A 229 11.00 -23.37 -8.33
CA LYS A 229 10.26 -24.63 -8.15
C LYS A 229 9.11 -24.75 -9.14
N GLU A 230 8.31 -23.70 -9.33
CA GLU A 230 7.21 -23.69 -10.31
C GLU A 230 7.72 -23.93 -11.74
N ARG A 231 8.86 -23.33 -12.13
CA ARG A 231 9.50 -23.60 -13.42
C ARG A 231 9.95 -25.05 -13.55
N LEU A 232 10.62 -25.59 -12.53
CA LEU A 232 11.09 -26.97 -12.50
C LEU A 232 9.92 -27.97 -12.56
N GLU A 233 8.83 -27.70 -11.85
CA GLU A 233 7.60 -28.51 -11.90
C GLU A 233 6.94 -28.44 -13.28
N SER A 234 6.88 -27.26 -13.89
CA SER A 234 6.37 -27.07 -15.26
C SER A 234 7.24 -27.78 -16.30
N GLN A 235 8.57 -27.77 -16.14
CA GLN A 235 9.48 -28.54 -16.99
C GLN A 235 9.31 -30.05 -16.78
N ARG A 236 9.15 -30.50 -15.53
CA ARG A 236 8.90 -31.91 -15.22
C ARG A 236 7.55 -32.39 -15.78
N SER A 237 6.50 -31.58 -15.67
CA SER A 237 5.19 -31.91 -16.24
C SER A 237 5.25 -31.94 -17.77
N GLY A 238 5.90 -30.95 -18.40
CA GLY A 238 6.16 -30.96 -19.84
C GLY A 238 6.96 -32.19 -20.31
N ALA A 239 8.02 -32.56 -19.58
CA ALA A 239 8.81 -33.75 -19.87
C ALA A 239 7.99 -35.04 -19.73
N LYS A 240 7.12 -35.15 -18.71
CA LYS A 240 6.21 -36.29 -18.55
C LYS A 240 5.27 -36.44 -19.74
N VAL A 241 4.66 -35.34 -20.21
CA VAL A 241 3.78 -35.33 -21.38
C VAL A 241 4.54 -35.80 -22.64
N ILE A 242 5.78 -35.36 -22.85
CA ILE A 242 6.60 -35.81 -23.98
C ILE A 242 6.91 -37.30 -23.87
N ILE A 243 7.27 -37.79 -22.69
CA ILE A 243 7.52 -39.22 -22.46
C ILE A 243 6.26 -40.04 -22.75
N GLU A 244 5.10 -39.57 -22.33
CA GLU A 244 3.80 -40.20 -22.60
C GLU A 244 3.48 -40.21 -24.10
N GLN A 245 3.69 -39.09 -24.80
CA GLN A 245 3.55 -39.01 -26.26
C GLN A 245 4.50 -39.96 -27.00
N ILE A 246 5.73 -40.14 -26.52
CA ILE A 246 6.70 -41.10 -27.09
C ILE A 246 6.21 -42.53 -26.88
N LYS A 247 5.71 -42.86 -25.68
CA LYS A 247 5.12 -44.18 -25.39
C LYS A 247 3.90 -44.43 -26.26
N ASP A 248 3.02 -43.46 -26.44
CA ASP A 248 1.84 -43.57 -27.29
C ASP A 248 2.22 -43.79 -28.76
N ARG A 249 3.21 -43.05 -29.28
CA ARG A 249 3.73 -43.27 -30.64
C ARG A 249 4.40 -44.63 -30.79
N GLN A 250 5.15 -45.10 -29.79
CA GLN A 250 5.70 -46.45 -29.78
C GLN A 250 4.58 -47.50 -29.80
N GLY A 251 3.54 -47.33 -28.99
CA GLY A 251 2.38 -48.21 -28.98
C GLY A 251 1.63 -48.21 -30.31
N GLN A 252 1.50 -47.07 -30.97
CA GLN A 252 0.94 -46.97 -32.32
C GLN A 252 1.81 -47.69 -33.36
N ARG A 253 3.14 -47.55 -33.30
CA ARG A 253 4.05 -48.29 -34.18
C ARG A 253 3.93 -49.80 -33.98
N MET A 254 3.92 -50.27 -32.73
CA MET A 254 3.73 -51.69 -32.41
C MET A 254 2.41 -52.21 -32.99
N ARG A 255 1.29 -51.50 -32.78
CA ARG A 255 -0.02 -51.88 -33.36
C ARG A 255 0.00 -51.91 -34.89
N ALA A 256 0.67 -50.96 -35.54
CA ALA A 256 0.78 -50.93 -37.00
C ALA A 256 1.72 -52.03 -37.54
N GLU A 257 2.70 -52.46 -36.76
CA GLU A 257 3.56 -53.61 -37.08
C GLU A 257 2.80 -54.93 -36.91
N GLU A 258 2.05 -55.10 -35.82
CA GLU A 258 1.13 -56.23 -35.62
C GLU A 258 0.09 -56.34 -36.74
N GLN A 259 -0.50 -55.22 -37.19
CA GLN A 259 -1.41 -55.21 -38.33
C GLN A 259 -0.72 -55.64 -39.63
N ARG A 260 0.48 -55.15 -39.91
CA ARG A 260 1.27 -55.59 -41.07
C ARG A 260 1.64 -57.06 -41.00
N ASP A 261 1.93 -57.60 -39.82
CA ASP A 261 2.22 -59.02 -39.63
C ASP A 261 0.97 -59.88 -39.80
N GLN A 262 -0.20 -59.41 -39.35
CA GLN A 262 -1.48 -60.05 -39.62
C GLN A 262 -1.78 -60.08 -41.13
N GLU A 263 -1.63 -58.95 -41.83
CA GLU A 263 -1.78 -58.87 -43.30
C GLU A 263 -0.79 -59.79 -44.02
N ARG A 264 0.49 -59.79 -43.61
CA ARG A 264 1.51 -60.72 -44.15
C ARG A 264 1.10 -62.17 -43.94
N SER A 265 0.64 -62.53 -42.75
CA SER A 265 0.19 -63.90 -42.45
C SER A 265 -1.03 -64.29 -43.29
N PHE A 266 -1.94 -63.35 -43.55
CA PHE A 266 -3.11 -63.56 -44.39
C PHE A 266 -2.71 -63.76 -45.86
N ILE A 267 -1.81 -62.92 -46.38
CA ILE A 267 -1.27 -63.05 -47.74
C ILE A 267 -0.53 -64.39 -47.91
N LEU A 268 0.28 -64.80 -46.92
CA LEU A 268 0.97 -66.09 -46.97
C LEU A 268 -0.01 -67.27 -47.02
N LYS A 269 -1.08 -67.26 -46.21
CA LYS A 269 -2.14 -68.27 -46.27
C LYS A 269 -2.85 -68.29 -47.62
N GLN A 270 -3.10 -67.12 -48.20
CA GLN A 270 -3.71 -67.00 -49.54
C GLN A 270 -2.79 -67.59 -50.62
N ILE A 271 -1.49 -67.31 -50.56
CA ILE A 271 -0.49 -67.87 -51.49
C ILE A 271 -0.40 -69.40 -51.34
N GLU A 272 -0.43 -69.91 -50.10
CA GLU A 272 -0.41 -71.34 -49.83
C GLU A 272 -1.66 -72.05 -50.37
N ALA A 273 -2.84 -71.46 -50.21
CA ALA A 273 -4.09 -71.96 -50.79
C ALA A 273 -4.05 -71.98 -52.33
N LEU A 274 -3.56 -70.90 -52.97
CA LEU A 274 -3.40 -70.84 -54.42
C LEU A 274 -2.38 -71.87 -54.94
N LYS A 275 -1.27 -72.08 -54.22
CA LYS A 275 -0.31 -73.14 -54.56
C LYS A 275 -0.92 -74.53 -54.45
N ALA A 276 -1.73 -74.79 -53.42
CA ALA A 276 -2.42 -76.07 -53.28
C ALA A 276 -3.40 -76.31 -54.45
N GLU A 277 -4.17 -75.29 -54.83
CA GLU A 277 -5.06 -75.35 -55.99
C GLU A 277 -4.29 -75.57 -57.31
N GLU A 278 -3.15 -74.91 -57.50
CA GLU A 278 -2.30 -75.12 -58.67
C GLU A 278 -1.74 -76.55 -58.75
N VAL A 279 -1.35 -77.13 -57.61
CA VAL A 279 -0.91 -78.53 -57.53
C VAL A 279 -2.04 -79.48 -57.90
N GLU A 280 -3.25 -79.27 -57.39
CA GLU A 280 -4.43 -80.06 -57.76
C GLU A 280 -4.75 -79.96 -59.25
N GLN A 281 -4.70 -78.75 -59.82
CA GLN A 281 -4.89 -78.55 -61.27
C GLN A 281 -3.79 -79.24 -62.10
N GLN A 282 -2.54 -79.25 -61.65
CA GLN A 282 -1.47 -79.99 -62.32
C GLN A 282 -1.69 -81.51 -62.26
N VAL A 283 -2.14 -82.04 -61.13
CA VAL A 283 -2.49 -83.47 -60.98
C VAL A 283 -3.65 -83.83 -61.91
N GLN A 284 -4.69 -83.00 -61.98
CA GLN A 284 -5.82 -83.20 -62.90
C GLN A 284 -5.39 -83.15 -64.36
N LYS A 285 -4.52 -82.21 -64.75
CA LYS A 285 -3.97 -82.14 -66.12
C LYS A 285 -3.14 -83.38 -66.46
N LYS A 286 -2.32 -83.89 -65.53
CA LYS A 286 -1.56 -85.15 -65.71
C LYS A 286 -2.49 -86.35 -65.90
N MET A 287 -3.51 -86.48 -65.05
CA MET A 287 -4.54 -87.53 -65.16
C MET A 287 -5.31 -87.45 -66.48
N ALA A 288 -5.66 -86.25 -66.94
CA ALA A 288 -6.31 -86.05 -68.23
C ALA A 288 -5.39 -86.39 -69.42
N ALA A 289 -4.11 -86.02 -69.35
CA ALA A 289 -3.12 -86.37 -70.37
C ALA A 289 -2.87 -87.89 -70.43
N GLU A 290 -2.82 -88.57 -69.28
CA GLU A 290 -2.66 -90.02 -69.22
C GLU A 290 -3.87 -90.76 -69.79
N ARG A 291 -5.10 -90.30 -69.51
CA ARG A 291 -6.33 -90.83 -70.13
C ARG A 291 -6.31 -90.65 -71.65
N LEU A 292 -5.95 -89.47 -72.14
CA LEU A 292 -5.82 -89.21 -73.58
C LEU A 292 -4.75 -90.12 -74.23
N MET A 293 -3.63 -90.36 -73.54
CA MET A 293 -2.57 -91.25 -74.03
C MET A 293 -3.02 -92.72 -74.08
N GLN A 294 -3.83 -93.16 -73.10
CA GLN A 294 -4.44 -94.49 -73.14
C GLN A 294 -5.44 -94.63 -74.29
N GLU A 295 -6.28 -93.62 -74.54
CA GLU A 295 -7.22 -93.58 -75.68
C GLU A 295 -6.50 -93.59 -77.04
N VAL A 296 -5.39 -92.86 -77.18
CA VAL A 296 -4.57 -92.89 -78.40
C VAL A 296 -3.91 -94.26 -78.58
N ASN A 297 -3.43 -94.88 -77.51
CA ASN A 297 -2.82 -96.22 -77.59
C ASN A 297 -3.84 -97.31 -77.94
N THR A 298 -5.07 -97.24 -77.41
CA THR A 298 -6.13 -98.19 -77.80
C THR A 298 -6.52 -97.99 -79.26
N ALA A 299 -6.67 -96.75 -79.74
CA ALA A 299 -6.94 -96.45 -81.15
C ALA A 299 -5.81 -96.92 -82.08
N ASN A 300 -4.55 -96.71 -81.71
CA ASN A 300 -3.39 -97.19 -82.49
C ASN A 300 -3.30 -98.71 -82.52
N SER A 301 -3.57 -99.40 -81.39
CA SER A 301 -3.59 -100.86 -81.36
C SER A 301 -4.73 -101.45 -82.19
N ALA A 302 -5.89 -100.81 -82.22
CA ALA A 302 -7.01 -101.18 -83.09
C ALA A 302 -6.67 -100.97 -84.57
N ALA A 303 -6.01 -99.85 -84.92
CA ALA A 303 -5.56 -99.59 -86.27
C ALA A 303 -4.51 -100.60 -86.77
N MET A 304 -3.60 -101.03 -85.90
CA MET A 304 -2.62 -102.08 -86.21
C MET A 304 -3.29 -103.44 -86.48
N LYS A 305 -4.27 -103.84 -85.65
CA LYS A 305 -5.02 -105.09 -85.87
C LYS A 305 -5.77 -105.09 -87.21
N ILE A 306 -6.42 -103.97 -87.56
CA ILE A 306 -7.10 -103.82 -88.86
C ILE A 306 -6.10 -103.94 -90.03
N LYS A 307 -4.87 -103.44 -89.85
CA LYS A 307 -3.81 -103.55 -90.86
C LYS A 307 -3.30 -104.99 -91.00
N GLU A 308 -3.13 -105.71 -89.90
CA GLU A 308 -2.74 -107.13 -89.90
C GLU A 308 -3.80 -108.02 -90.56
N GLU A 309 -5.08 -107.78 -90.29
CA GLU A 309 -6.19 -108.49 -90.93
C GLU A 309 -6.23 -108.26 -92.45
N LYS A 310 -5.96 -107.03 -92.91
CA LYS A 310 -5.82 -106.73 -94.35
C LYS A 310 -4.64 -107.45 -95.00
N MET A 311 -3.47 -107.47 -94.34
CA MET A 311 -2.29 -108.19 -94.83
C MET A 311 -2.53 -109.70 -94.94
N LEU A 312 -3.32 -110.28 -94.02
CA LEU A 312 -3.68 -111.70 -94.06
C LEU A 312 -4.67 -112.02 -95.19
N ALA A 313 -5.59 -111.10 -95.50
CA ALA A 313 -6.48 -111.20 -96.65
C ALA A 313 -5.71 -111.11 -97.98
N GLU A 314 -4.76 -110.17 -98.10
CA GLU A 314 -3.91 -110.03 -99.29
C GLU A 314 -3.08 -111.30 -99.58
N LYS A 315 -2.51 -111.94 -98.54
CA LYS A 315 -1.76 -113.20 -98.70
C LYS A 315 -2.61 -114.37 -99.24
N LEU A 316 -3.90 -114.41 -98.90
CA LEU A 316 -4.83 -115.43 -99.40
C LEU A 316 -5.24 -115.18 -100.85
N GLU A 317 -5.26 -113.92 -101.28
CA GLU A 317 -5.48 -113.55 -102.69
C GLU A 317 -4.21 -113.81 -103.53
N GLU A 318 -3.03 -113.57 -102.96
CA GLU A 318 -1.73 -113.82 -103.61
C GLU A 318 -1.49 -115.31 -103.87
N GLN A 319 -1.92 -116.20 -102.97
CA GLN A 319 -1.89 -117.66 -103.19
C GLN A 319 -2.79 -118.10 -104.36
N LYS A 320 -3.93 -117.43 -104.60
CA LYS A 320 -4.81 -117.70 -105.74
C LYS A 320 -4.24 -117.18 -107.08
N VAL A 321 -3.37 -116.18 -107.04
CA VAL A 321 -2.71 -115.62 -108.23
C VAL A 321 -1.57 -116.54 -108.71
N ILE A 322 -0.85 -117.17 -107.78
CA ILE A 322 0.25 -118.11 -108.10
C ILE A 322 -0.28 -119.33 -108.86
N GLU A 323 -1.40 -119.91 -108.43
CA GLU A 323 -2.02 -121.07 -109.10
C GLU A 323 -2.50 -120.74 -110.54
N TYR A 324 -2.78 -119.46 -110.83
CA TYR A 324 -3.14 -119.00 -112.17
C TYR A 324 -1.91 -118.70 -113.06
N GLN A 325 -0.79 -118.30 -112.46
CA GLN A 325 0.46 -117.97 -113.15
C GLN A 325 1.24 -119.22 -113.60
N ASP A 326 1.24 -120.30 -112.82
CA ASP A 326 1.90 -121.57 -113.18
C ASP A 326 1.35 -122.20 -114.48
N HIS A 327 0.07 -121.95 -114.79
CA HIS A 327 -0.58 -122.40 -116.04
C HIS A 327 -0.22 -121.54 -117.26
N LYS A 328 0.27 -120.31 -117.06
CA LYS A 328 0.68 -119.36 -118.10
C LYS A 328 2.17 -119.47 -118.43
N GLU A 329 3.00 -119.75 -117.43
CA GLU A 329 4.47 -119.82 -117.53
C GLU A 329 4.97 -120.96 -118.45
N LEU A 330 4.21 -122.05 -118.57
CA LEU A 330 4.52 -123.16 -119.51
C LEU A 330 4.43 -122.74 -121.00
N ARG A 331 3.75 -121.63 -121.30
CA ARG A 331 3.48 -121.13 -122.65
C ARG A 331 4.45 -120.00 -123.07
N GLU A 332 5.09 -119.33 -122.13
CA GLU A 332 5.97 -118.16 -122.38
C GLU A 332 7.47 -118.53 -122.44
N ARG A 333 7.85 -119.70 -121.90
CA ARG A 333 9.22 -120.26 -121.94
C ARG A 333 9.81 -120.48 -123.35
N GLN A 334 8.97 -120.48 -124.39
CA GLN A 334 9.40 -120.69 -125.80
C GLN A 334 9.75 -119.40 -126.54
N LEU A 335 9.48 -118.21 -125.97
CA LEU A 335 9.69 -116.91 -126.66
C LEU A 335 10.79 -116.04 -126.04
N GLU A 336 11.33 -116.41 -124.89
CA GLU A 336 12.13 -115.51 -124.04
C GLU A 336 13.65 -115.70 -124.16
N GLU A 337 14.12 -116.78 -124.78
CA GLU A 337 15.55 -116.99 -125.04
C GLU A 337 16.14 -116.04 -126.10
N GLU A 338 15.30 -115.35 -126.88
CA GLU A 338 15.78 -114.49 -127.97
C GLU A 338 16.02 -113.00 -127.58
N LYS A 339 15.45 -112.50 -126.48
CA LYS A 339 15.36 -111.04 -126.24
C LYS A 339 16.19 -110.48 -125.07
N VAL A 340 16.87 -111.33 -124.29
CA VAL A 340 17.56 -110.88 -123.06
C VAL A 340 19.01 -110.40 -123.27
N ARG A 341 19.63 -110.61 -124.44
CA ARG A 341 21.05 -110.23 -124.67
C ARG A 341 21.33 -108.75 -124.91
N ILE A 342 20.33 -107.89 -125.11
CA ILE A 342 20.53 -106.49 -125.58
C ILE A 342 20.13 -105.43 -124.54
N ALA A 343 19.34 -105.77 -123.51
CA ALA A 343 18.77 -104.77 -122.59
C ALA A 343 19.64 -104.42 -121.36
N GLN A 344 20.67 -105.20 -121.03
CA GLN A 344 21.37 -105.07 -119.74
C GLN A 344 22.58 -104.13 -119.73
N GLU A 345 22.91 -103.45 -120.84
CA GLU A 345 24.14 -102.66 -120.93
C GLU A 345 23.99 -101.12 -120.83
N LYS A 346 22.76 -100.56 -120.81
CA LYS A 346 22.59 -99.08 -120.84
C LYS A 346 21.45 -98.51 -120.00
N GLU A 347 21.36 -98.86 -118.71
CA GLU A 347 20.39 -98.20 -117.81
C GLU A 347 20.90 -97.95 -116.38
N LYS A 348 22.21 -97.75 -116.20
CA LYS A 348 22.77 -97.48 -114.85
C LYS A 348 23.67 -96.26 -114.71
N GLU A 349 23.78 -95.38 -115.70
CA GLU A 349 24.80 -94.31 -115.64
C GLU A 349 24.35 -92.85 -115.76
N THR A 350 23.06 -92.48 -115.91
CA THR A 350 22.76 -91.03 -115.96
C THR A 350 21.43 -90.61 -115.33
N ALA A 351 21.54 -89.63 -114.42
CA ALA A 351 20.56 -88.58 -114.10
C ALA A 351 19.69 -88.72 -112.83
N LYS A 352 20.30 -89.19 -111.72
CA LYS A 352 19.75 -89.05 -110.37
C LYS A 352 19.75 -87.63 -109.79
N LEU A 353 20.46 -86.62 -110.31
CA LEU A 353 20.64 -85.37 -109.55
C LEU A 353 20.78 -84.12 -110.44
N ARG A 354 19.69 -83.35 -110.63
CA ARG A 354 19.69 -81.88 -110.37
C ARG A 354 18.46 -81.08 -110.79
N ALA A 355 17.52 -81.56 -111.60
CA ALA A 355 16.55 -80.62 -112.18
C ALA A 355 15.16 -80.71 -111.52
N MET A 356 14.80 -79.64 -110.80
CA MET A 356 13.44 -79.08 -110.78
C MET A 356 12.48 -79.48 -109.64
N GLN A 357 13.01 -79.94 -108.51
CA GLN A 357 12.34 -79.73 -107.20
C GLN A 357 12.39 -78.25 -106.73
N GLU A 358 13.04 -77.36 -107.50
CA GLU A 358 13.22 -75.93 -107.22
C GLU A 358 11.95 -75.07 -107.44
N LYS A 359 10.89 -75.59 -108.07
CA LYS A 359 9.68 -74.79 -108.38
C LYS A 359 8.60 -74.77 -107.30
N ALA A 360 8.71 -75.58 -106.25
CA ALA A 360 7.67 -75.72 -105.24
C ALA A 360 7.90 -74.87 -103.96
N GLN A 361 9.14 -74.43 -103.68
CA GLN A 361 9.46 -73.69 -102.45
C GLN A 361 9.28 -72.16 -102.56
N ASP A 362 9.23 -71.59 -103.78
CA ASP A 362 9.13 -70.13 -103.96
C ASP A 362 7.74 -69.54 -103.69
N LYS A 363 6.66 -70.34 -103.75
CA LYS A 363 5.28 -69.83 -103.52
C LYS A 363 4.94 -69.58 -102.04
N ALA A 364 5.70 -70.15 -101.10
CA ALA A 364 5.48 -69.91 -99.66
C ALA A 364 6.20 -68.64 -99.16
N ALA A 365 7.35 -68.30 -99.75
CA ALA A 365 8.15 -67.13 -99.37
C ALA A 365 7.48 -65.79 -99.73
N GLU A 366 6.66 -65.76 -100.79
CA GLU A 366 5.99 -64.54 -101.27
C GLU A 366 4.80 -64.11 -100.37
N MET A 367 4.11 -65.07 -99.74
CA MET A 367 2.97 -64.80 -98.85
C MET A 367 3.39 -64.35 -97.44
N ASP A 368 4.57 -64.76 -96.96
CA ASP A 368 5.15 -64.29 -95.70
C ASP A 368 5.74 -62.89 -95.81
N ALA A 369 6.28 -62.51 -96.99
CA ALA A 369 6.78 -61.17 -97.26
C ALA A 369 5.67 -60.09 -97.19
N LEU A 370 4.44 -60.40 -97.62
CA LEU A 370 3.29 -59.48 -97.53
C LEU A 370 2.73 -59.36 -96.10
N ARG A 371 2.85 -60.41 -95.28
CA ARG A 371 2.42 -60.42 -93.88
C ARG A 371 3.40 -59.65 -92.99
N ALA A 372 4.70 -59.75 -93.27
CA ALA A 372 5.76 -59.00 -92.59
C ALA A 372 5.68 -57.48 -92.86
N LYS A 373 5.38 -57.05 -94.09
CA LYS A 373 5.22 -55.61 -94.42
C LYS A 373 4.06 -54.94 -93.68
N ARG A 374 2.90 -55.60 -93.56
CA ARG A 374 1.75 -55.06 -92.81
C ARG A 374 1.99 -55.04 -91.29
N ALA A 375 2.72 -56.02 -90.75
CA ALA A 375 3.09 -56.04 -89.34
C ALA A 375 4.10 -54.93 -88.97
N MET A 376 5.08 -54.66 -89.85
CA MET A 376 6.01 -53.54 -89.67
C MET A 376 5.32 -52.17 -89.74
N GLU A 377 4.41 -51.97 -90.69
CA GLU A 377 3.72 -50.68 -90.85
C GLU A 377 2.73 -50.39 -89.70
N ALA A 378 2.06 -51.43 -89.18
CA ALA A 378 1.20 -51.31 -87.99
C ALA A 378 2.02 -51.07 -86.71
N ALA A 379 3.18 -51.72 -86.57
CA ALA A 379 4.11 -51.48 -85.46
C ALA A 379 4.69 -50.07 -85.51
N GLU A 380 5.01 -49.55 -86.70
CA GLU A 380 5.56 -48.20 -86.89
C GLU A 380 4.52 -47.11 -86.55
N ARG A 381 3.26 -47.27 -86.96
CA ARG A 381 2.18 -46.33 -86.56
C ARG A 381 1.95 -46.35 -85.05
N ASN A 382 1.95 -47.54 -84.43
CA ASN A 382 1.80 -47.68 -82.98
C ASN A 382 3.01 -47.14 -82.19
N ALA A 383 4.21 -47.20 -82.76
CA ALA A 383 5.41 -46.60 -82.17
C ALA A 383 5.34 -45.08 -82.20
N ARG A 384 4.95 -44.46 -83.33
CA ARG A 384 4.81 -43.00 -83.43
C ARG A 384 3.71 -42.45 -82.53
N THR A 385 2.60 -43.17 -82.37
CA THR A 385 1.52 -42.74 -81.45
C THR A 385 1.95 -42.88 -80.00
N LYS A 386 2.66 -43.96 -79.62
CA LYS A 386 3.24 -44.09 -78.27
C LYS A 386 4.26 -43.00 -77.96
N GLU A 387 5.17 -42.69 -78.88
CA GLU A 387 6.19 -41.66 -78.70
C GLU A 387 5.56 -40.26 -78.52
N ARG A 388 4.49 -39.97 -79.27
CA ARG A 388 3.72 -38.73 -79.12
C ARG A 388 3.02 -38.64 -77.76
N MET A 389 2.37 -39.71 -77.32
CA MET A 389 1.71 -39.78 -76.01
C MET A 389 2.70 -39.69 -74.85
N GLU A 390 3.88 -40.30 -74.97
CA GLU A 390 4.95 -40.19 -73.96
C GLU A 390 5.51 -38.77 -73.88
N LYS A 391 5.70 -38.11 -75.03
CA LYS A 391 6.14 -36.71 -75.08
C LYS A 391 5.11 -35.76 -74.46
N GLU A 392 3.82 -35.91 -74.80
CA GLU A 392 2.73 -35.11 -74.21
C GLU A 392 2.61 -35.34 -72.70
N ARG A 393 2.79 -36.59 -72.24
CA ARG A 393 2.80 -36.91 -70.81
C ARG A 393 3.99 -36.27 -70.09
N LEU A 394 5.18 -36.28 -70.70
CA LEU A 394 6.38 -35.64 -70.16
C LEU A 394 6.23 -34.12 -70.10
N GLU A 395 5.63 -33.50 -71.12
CA GLU A 395 5.31 -32.07 -71.15
C GLU A 395 4.29 -31.70 -70.08
N SER A 396 3.23 -32.50 -69.88
CA SER A 396 2.25 -32.31 -68.81
C SER A 396 2.90 -32.37 -67.42
N ILE A 397 3.77 -33.36 -67.18
CA ILE A 397 4.47 -33.51 -65.89
C ILE A 397 5.40 -32.31 -65.66
N ASN A 398 6.13 -31.86 -66.69
CA ASN A 398 6.99 -30.68 -66.58
C ASN A 398 6.20 -29.41 -66.30
N GLN A 399 5.04 -29.21 -66.94
CA GLN A 399 4.16 -28.07 -66.68
C GLN A 399 3.66 -28.09 -65.23
N GLU A 400 3.18 -29.24 -64.74
CA GLU A 400 2.76 -29.40 -63.35
C GLU A 400 3.89 -29.11 -62.36
N LEU A 401 5.10 -29.59 -62.66
CA LEU A 401 6.28 -29.35 -61.84
C LEU A 401 6.70 -27.88 -61.83
N THR A 402 6.58 -27.16 -62.96
CA THR A 402 6.81 -25.70 -63.00
C THR A 402 5.76 -24.92 -62.24
N HIS A 403 4.50 -25.34 -62.28
CA HIS A 403 3.43 -24.73 -61.51
C HIS A 403 3.64 -24.94 -60.00
N ALA A 404 3.99 -26.16 -59.58
CA ALA A 404 4.32 -26.47 -58.19
C ALA A 404 5.54 -25.67 -57.68
N ARG A 405 6.59 -25.52 -58.50
CA ARG A 405 7.76 -24.68 -58.17
C ARG A 405 7.37 -23.20 -58.01
N ARG A 406 6.51 -22.67 -58.89
CA ARG A 406 6.01 -21.29 -58.76
C ARG A 406 5.17 -21.10 -57.50
N GLN A 407 4.28 -22.03 -57.19
CA GLN A 407 3.49 -21.99 -55.96
C GLN A 407 4.40 -22.03 -54.73
N GLN A 408 5.37 -22.95 -54.68
CA GLN A 408 6.33 -23.05 -53.59
C GLN A 408 7.16 -21.76 -53.43
N GLN A 409 7.58 -21.14 -54.54
CA GLN A 409 8.28 -19.87 -54.51
C GLN A 409 7.38 -18.75 -53.94
N SER A 410 6.13 -18.65 -54.39
CA SER A 410 5.19 -17.65 -53.90
C SER A 410 4.85 -17.82 -52.41
N GLU A 411 4.72 -19.05 -51.92
CA GLU A 411 4.50 -19.33 -50.50
C GLU A 411 5.73 -18.97 -49.66
N LYS A 412 6.94 -19.22 -50.19
CA LYS A 412 8.19 -18.84 -49.53
C LYS A 412 8.33 -17.32 -49.46
N GLU A 413 8.03 -16.62 -50.55
CA GLU A 413 8.00 -15.15 -50.59
C GLU A 413 6.95 -14.59 -49.62
N ARG A 414 5.75 -15.19 -49.54
CA ARG A 414 4.72 -14.77 -48.59
C ARG A 414 5.15 -14.94 -47.14
N ARG A 415 5.75 -16.09 -46.78
CA ARG A 415 6.28 -16.32 -45.42
C ARG A 415 7.40 -15.34 -45.07
N LEU A 416 8.31 -15.06 -46.01
CA LEU A 416 9.38 -14.07 -45.80
C LEU A 416 8.80 -12.66 -45.62
N ALA A 417 7.78 -12.29 -46.40
CA ALA A 417 7.11 -11.00 -46.25
C ALA A 417 6.34 -10.89 -44.92
N GLU A 418 5.69 -11.96 -44.47
CA GLU A 418 5.05 -12.04 -43.15
C GLU A 418 6.10 -11.89 -42.04
N GLN A 419 7.23 -12.61 -42.10
CA GLN A 419 8.33 -12.47 -41.14
C GLN A 419 8.89 -11.05 -41.10
N ALA A 420 9.18 -10.45 -42.26
CA ALA A 420 9.66 -9.08 -42.34
C ALA A 420 8.64 -8.05 -41.84
N LYS A 421 7.34 -8.36 -41.90
CA LYS A 421 6.31 -7.52 -41.28
C LYS A 421 6.31 -7.68 -39.76
N TYR A 422 6.37 -8.91 -39.25
CA TYR A 422 6.47 -9.16 -37.80
C TYR A 422 7.70 -8.51 -37.19
N GLU A 423 8.86 -8.60 -37.83
CA GLU A 423 10.11 -7.96 -37.37
C GLU A 423 9.99 -6.43 -37.35
N ARG A 424 9.32 -5.83 -38.36
CA ARG A 424 9.05 -4.38 -38.37
C ARG A 424 8.09 -3.98 -37.26
N ASP A 425 6.97 -4.68 -37.10
CA ASP A 425 5.97 -4.40 -36.07
C ASP A 425 6.54 -4.60 -34.66
N GLU A 426 7.48 -5.53 -34.47
CA GLU A 426 8.20 -5.72 -33.21
C GLU A 426 9.25 -4.62 -32.99
N PHE A 427 9.99 -4.23 -34.02
CA PHE A 427 10.93 -3.10 -33.96
C PHE A 427 10.23 -1.77 -33.65
N GLU A 428 9.09 -1.50 -34.28
CA GLU A 428 8.27 -0.31 -34.00
C GLU A 428 7.78 -0.30 -32.56
N ARG A 429 7.29 -1.44 -32.03
CA ARG A 429 6.91 -1.55 -30.61
C ARG A 429 8.09 -1.31 -29.66
N ILE A 430 9.28 -1.81 -29.99
CA ILE A 430 10.48 -1.56 -29.19
C ILE A 430 10.82 -0.06 -29.19
N ILE A 431 10.74 0.59 -30.35
CA ILE A 431 10.96 2.04 -30.46
C ILE A 431 9.93 2.82 -29.63
N GLU A 432 8.64 2.47 -29.70
CA GLU A 432 7.60 3.12 -28.91
C GLU A 432 7.87 3.02 -27.41
N VAL A 433 8.27 1.84 -26.93
CA VAL A 433 8.64 1.64 -25.52
C VAL A 433 9.88 2.46 -25.16
N GLN A 434 10.91 2.50 -26.02
CA GLN A 434 12.09 3.32 -25.78
C GLN A 434 11.76 4.82 -25.74
N LEU A 435 10.90 5.29 -26.64
CA LEU A 435 10.47 6.69 -26.67
C LEU A 435 9.67 7.06 -25.40
N GLN A 436 8.77 6.17 -24.96
CA GLN A 436 8.03 6.34 -23.71
C GLN A 436 8.95 6.34 -22.48
N GLN A 437 9.96 5.49 -22.46
CA GLN A 437 10.98 5.48 -21.40
C GLN A 437 11.79 6.78 -21.39
N GLU A 438 12.25 7.24 -22.55
CA GLU A 438 12.99 8.49 -22.68
C GLU A 438 12.14 9.70 -22.23
N GLU A 439 10.87 9.74 -22.62
CA GLU A 439 9.95 10.79 -22.20
C GLU A 439 9.67 10.75 -20.69
N ALA A 440 9.48 9.55 -20.11
CA ALA A 440 9.31 9.38 -18.68
C ALA A 440 10.57 9.79 -17.89
N GLU A 441 11.77 9.46 -18.38
CA GLU A 441 13.03 9.91 -17.79
C GLU A 441 13.19 11.42 -17.90
N ARG A 442 12.82 12.01 -19.04
CA ARG A 442 12.86 13.47 -19.24
C ARG A 442 11.90 14.20 -18.30
N CYS A 443 10.70 13.67 -18.10
CA CYS A 443 9.73 14.18 -17.12
C CYS A 443 10.28 14.10 -15.69
N ARG A 444 10.81 12.94 -15.27
CA ARG A 444 11.44 12.78 -13.94
C ARG A 444 12.61 13.74 -13.73
N GLN A 445 13.48 13.89 -14.72
CA GLN A 445 14.58 14.85 -14.64
C GLN A 445 14.07 16.30 -14.58
N GLY A 446 12.97 16.62 -15.26
CA GLY A 446 12.29 17.91 -15.17
C GLY A 446 11.75 18.19 -13.78
N GLU A 447 11.06 17.22 -13.18
CA GLU A 447 10.54 17.28 -11.81
C GLU A 447 11.68 17.46 -10.81
N GLU A 448 12.75 16.67 -10.90
CA GLU A 448 13.92 16.82 -10.02
C GLU A 448 14.57 18.21 -10.14
N LYS A 449 14.71 18.73 -11.37
CA LYS A 449 15.22 20.08 -11.58
C LYS A 449 14.29 21.12 -10.95
N HIS A 450 12.98 20.96 -11.10
CA HIS A 450 12.00 21.85 -10.49
C HIS A 450 12.09 21.82 -8.96
N MET A 451 12.18 20.63 -8.37
CA MET A 451 12.34 20.45 -6.92
C MET A 451 13.64 21.09 -6.41
N ARG A 452 14.75 20.97 -7.15
CA ARG A 452 16.02 21.65 -6.79
C ARG A 452 15.89 23.16 -6.87
N VAL A 453 15.20 23.68 -7.89
CA VAL A 453 14.96 25.13 -8.04
C VAL A 453 14.08 25.64 -6.89
N ASP A 454 13.03 24.93 -6.52
CA ASP A 454 12.14 25.35 -5.44
C ASP A 454 12.81 25.25 -4.08
N HIS A 455 13.58 24.19 -3.82
CA HIS A 455 14.43 24.09 -2.65
C HIS A 455 15.46 25.24 -2.58
N SER A 456 16.07 25.62 -3.71
CA SER A 456 16.97 26.79 -3.77
C SER A 456 16.24 28.10 -3.46
N LYS A 457 15.01 28.29 -3.97
CA LYS A 457 14.18 29.47 -3.66
C LYS A 457 13.82 29.50 -2.17
N GLU A 458 13.45 28.36 -1.60
CA GLU A 458 13.11 28.25 -0.18
C GLU A 458 14.33 28.60 0.69
N LEU A 459 15.51 28.08 0.38
CA LEU A 459 16.75 28.43 1.08
C LEU A 459 17.06 29.93 0.98
N ARG A 460 16.91 30.54 -0.21
CA ARG A 460 17.06 32.00 -0.36
C ARG A 460 16.03 32.76 0.46
N GLY A 461 14.79 32.28 0.53
CA GLY A 461 13.74 32.84 1.38
C GLY A 461 14.07 32.74 2.87
N GLN A 462 14.60 31.60 3.33
CA GLN A 462 15.05 31.41 4.71
C GLN A 462 16.24 32.33 5.06
N ILE A 463 17.20 32.49 4.15
CA ILE A 463 18.32 33.42 4.32
C ILE A 463 17.79 34.86 4.44
N ALA A 464 16.91 35.29 3.53
CA ALA A 464 16.32 36.63 3.57
C ALA A 464 15.53 36.88 4.86
N ALA A 465 14.72 35.92 5.31
CA ALA A 465 13.97 36.01 6.56
C ALA A 465 14.89 36.09 7.79
N ARG A 466 16.00 35.34 7.78
CA ARG A 466 17.01 35.40 8.84
C ARG A 466 17.75 36.74 8.85
N GLU A 467 18.11 37.26 7.69
CA GLU A 467 18.71 38.59 7.55
C GLU A 467 17.76 39.68 8.03
N GLU A 468 16.50 39.65 7.62
CA GLU A 468 15.47 40.59 8.07
C GLU A 468 15.30 40.55 9.59
N LYS A 469 15.25 39.35 10.18
CA LYS A 469 15.21 39.20 11.63
C LYS A 469 16.44 39.79 12.32
N ALA A 470 17.64 39.58 11.78
CA ALA A 470 18.86 40.16 12.33
C ALA A 470 18.88 41.69 12.21
N TYR A 471 18.38 42.26 11.11
CA TYR A 471 18.20 43.71 10.96
C TYR A 471 17.19 44.26 11.96
N GLN A 472 16.09 43.53 12.19
CA GLN A 472 15.08 43.91 13.17
C GLN A 472 15.63 43.88 14.59
N GLU A 473 16.31 42.81 15.00
CA GLU A 473 16.96 42.70 16.32
C GLU A 473 17.98 43.83 16.53
N ARG A 474 18.77 44.15 15.50
CA ARG A 474 19.71 45.27 15.56
C ARG A 474 19.00 46.61 15.70
N ARG A 475 17.88 46.81 15.00
CA ARG A 475 17.07 48.01 15.10
C ARG A 475 16.45 48.13 16.49
N ASP A 476 15.86 47.05 17.00
CA ASP A 476 15.24 46.99 18.33
C ASP A 476 16.29 47.30 19.41
N PHE A 477 17.50 46.74 19.31
CA PHE A 477 18.62 47.07 20.21
C PHE A 477 19.00 48.57 20.19
N LEU A 478 19.03 49.18 19.01
CA LEU A 478 19.31 50.62 18.88
C LEU A 478 18.16 51.48 19.42
N GLU A 479 16.91 51.08 19.19
CA GLU A 479 15.71 51.75 19.72
C GLU A 479 15.64 51.62 21.26
N GLU A 480 15.96 50.45 21.82
CA GLU A 480 16.10 50.24 23.26
C GLU A 480 17.21 51.14 23.83
N GLY A 481 18.37 51.20 23.20
CA GLY A 481 19.46 52.09 23.60
C GLY A 481 19.07 53.58 23.54
N ASN A 482 18.29 53.99 22.53
CA ASN A 482 17.73 55.34 22.44
C ASN A 482 16.69 55.61 23.53
N SER A 483 15.83 54.64 23.84
CA SER A 483 14.83 54.72 24.91
C SER A 483 15.49 54.87 26.27
N VAL A 484 16.51 54.06 26.58
CA VAL A 484 17.29 54.17 27.83
C VAL A 484 17.98 55.54 27.92
N ARG A 485 18.62 56.03 26.85
CA ARG A 485 19.20 57.38 26.83
C ARG A 485 18.15 58.48 27.04
N ALA A 486 16.96 58.32 26.45
CA ALA A 486 15.85 59.26 26.62
C ALA A 486 15.31 59.25 28.06
N GLN A 487 15.21 58.07 28.69
CA GLN A 487 14.82 57.91 30.10
C GLN A 487 15.84 58.59 31.02
N ILE A 488 17.14 58.29 30.88
CA ILE A 488 18.22 58.91 31.66
C ILE A 488 18.23 60.43 31.47
N SER A 489 18.06 60.91 30.23
CA SER A 489 17.96 62.35 29.94
C SER A 489 16.71 62.98 30.59
N GLY A 490 15.58 62.27 30.56
CA GLY A 490 14.34 62.67 31.22
C GLY A 490 14.48 62.77 32.73
N GLU A 491 15.10 61.78 33.36
CA GLU A 491 15.40 61.76 34.80
C GLU A 491 16.37 62.87 35.18
N ARG A 492 17.43 63.08 34.40
CA ARG A 492 18.38 64.19 34.62
C ARG A 492 17.67 65.54 34.57
N LYS A 493 16.79 65.75 33.58
CA LYS A 493 15.96 66.97 33.49
C LYS A 493 15.02 67.13 34.69
N LYS A 494 14.40 66.03 35.17
CA LYS A 494 13.55 66.05 36.38
C LYS A 494 14.36 66.45 37.61
N LEU A 495 15.53 65.86 37.83
CA LEU A 495 16.39 66.18 38.96
C LEU A 495 16.90 67.63 38.90
N GLU A 496 17.24 68.15 37.72
CA GLU A 496 17.63 69.56 37.56
C GLU A 496 16.46 70.50 37.86
N LYS A 497 15.24 70.19 37.41
CA LYS A 497 14.02 70.94 37.78
C LYS A 497 13.78 70.94 39.29
N ILE A 498 13.97 69.80 39.96
CA ILE A 498 13.82 69.67 41.42
C ILE A 498 14.90 70.50 42.14
N LYS A 499 16.14 70.47 41.65
CA LYS A 499 17.26 71.26 42.18
C LYS A 499 16.96 72.77 42.08
N VAL A 500 16.50 73.25 40.92
CA VAL A 500 16.09 74.64 40.73
C VAL A 500 14.95 75.00 41.69
N ARG A 501 13.91 74.16 41.79
CA ARG A 501 12.78 74.39 42.71
C ARG A 501 13.23 74.50 44.17
N LYS A 502 14.16 73.64 44.62
CA LYS A 502 14.71 73.69 45.99
C LYS A 502 15.58 74.92 46.22
N ILE A 503 16.35 75.36 45.23
CA ILE A 503 17.11 76.63 45.31
C ILE A 503 16.15 77.82 45.43
N ASP A 504 15.08 77.83 44.64
CA ASP A 504 14.06 78.90 44.72
C ASP A 504 13.31 78.90 46.05
N GLU A 505 13.06 77.73 46.64
CA GLU A 505 12.51 77.59 47.99
C GLU A 505 13.47 78.17 49.05
N LEU A 506 14.77 77.88 48.95
CA LEU A 506 15.81 78.46 49.83
C LEU A 506 15.96 79.98 49.66
N LYS A 507 15.80 80.49 48.45
CA LYS A 507 15.77 81.95 48.19
C LYS A 507 14.54 82.60 48.84
N LYS A 508 13.37 81.97 48.73
CA LYS A 508 12.12 82.46 49.34
C LYS A 508 12.13 82.43 50.86
N SER A 509 12.84 81.48 51.47
CA SER A 509 13.02 81.42 52.94
C SER A 509 14.11 82.36 53.47
N GLY A 510 14.73 83.18 52.61
CA GLY A 510 15.67 84.23 53.01
C GLY A 510 17.08 83.72 53.32
N VAL A 511 17.47 82.52 52.87
CA VAL A 511 18.80 81.97 53.10
C VAL A 511 19.85 82.70 52.23
N PRO A 512 20.93 83.25 52.81
CA PRO A 512 21.98 83.92 52.06
C PRO A 512 22.68 83.03 51.02
N GLU A 513 23.11 83.64 49.91
CA GLU A 513 23.69 82.96 48.73
C GLU A 513 24.85 82.02 49.04
N LYS A 514 25.67 82.37 50.03
CA LYS A 514 26.80 81.55 50.49
C LYS A 514 26.40 80.10 50.82
N TYR A 515 25.19 79.87 51.30
CA TYR A 515 24.76 78.56 51.81
C TYR A 515 24.02 77.69 50.78
N TRP A 516 23.56 78.25 49.65
CA TRP A 516 22.96 77.48 48.56
C TRP A 516 23.82 77.42 47.29
N ALA A 517 24.92 78.19 47.22
CA ALA A 517 25.86 78.16 46.11
C ALA A 517 26.44 76.76 45.83
N GLU A 518 26.69 75.95 46.87
CA GLU A 518 27.16 74.57 46.71
C GLU A 518 26.08 73.66 46.11
N LEU A 519 24.82 73.83 46.53
CA LEU A 519 23.68 73.10 45.96
C LEU A 519 23.49 73.47 44.48
N ALA A 520 23.68 74.74 44.11
CA ALA A 520 23.63 75.20 42.72
C ALA A 520 24.75 74.60 41.86
N ARG A 521 25.96 74.44 42.42
CA ARG A 521 27.12 73.86 41.72
C ARG A 521 27.13 72.34 41.70
N LYS A 522 26.29 71.67 42.48
CA LYS A 522 26.17 70.21 42.48
C LYS A 522 25.78 69.70 41.08
N LYS A 523 26.67 68.92 40.47
CA LYS A 523 26.43 68.23 39.20
C LYS A 523 25.58 66.98 39.47
N ILE A 524 24.57 66.78 38.65
CA ILE A 524 23.70 65.61 38.72
C ILE A 524 24.35 64.50 37.89
N SER A 525 24.75 63.43 38.56
CA SER A 525 25.23 62.19 37.95
C SER A 525 24.13 61.15 38.08
N ILE A 526 23.76 60.51 36.96
CA ILE A 526 22.87 59.35 36.87
C ILE A 526 23.66 58.22 36.25
#